data_AF-A0AAD4KXA3-F1
#
_entry.id   AF-A0AAD4KXA3-F1
#
_cell.length_a   1.000
_cell.length_b   1.000
_cell.length_c   1.000
_cell.angle_alpha   90.00
_cell.angle_beta   90.00
_cell.angle_gamma   90.00
#
_symmetry.space_group_name_H-M   'P 1'
#
loop_
_entity.id
_entity.type
_entity.pdbx_description
1 polymer ?
#
loop_
_entity_poly.entity_id
_entity_poly.type
_entity_poly.pdbx_seq_one_letter_code
_entity_poly.pdbx_strand_id
1 'polypeptide(L)'
;MFVRYTALVAATASTALAVTSISDDQMTQYLNNGAVDLAVMYAPMWFFGQALDEPPCYPVWAFSGNVSTPDIYDTAHQTPPAPQCEYPDVGCGCRQPDVPIGNPGPAFPIYYTFSQCNATDVRVVYNLFYQKDGAEVADIIDTGHDYDWERVIIVHTKNTADNSWAPSRALLSAHSGYHNLLWGDIQNTLTTDQVNAGDAINPNGVQNNDHPKVYVSWSKHANFDTRNTGWNDPASQSLDNAFRSEDWWHFVDASDYIRSDNSTTAGQALGSANWGTGATSNPPSVQAGLCSQQLLMMNVTRNATSA
;
A
#
# COMPACT_ATOMS: atom_id res chain seq x y z
N MET A 1 22.76 -11.97 56.32
CA MET A 1 21.35 -11.63 55.97
C MET A 1 21.38 -11.09 54.55
N PHE A 2 21.11 -11.92 53.54
CA PHE A 2 21.10 -11.51 52.14
C PHE A 2 19.70 -11.77 51.59
N VAL A 3 18.95 -10.69 51.34
CA VAL A 3 17.63 -10.75 50.71
C VAL A 3 17.87 -10.81 49.20
N ARG A 4 17.51 -11.93 48.57
CA ARG A 4 17.46 -12.07 47.12
C ARG A 4 16.13 -11.48 46.64
N TYR A 5 16.18 -10.43 45.84
CA TYR A 5 15.04 -9.94 45.10
C TYR A 5 14.93 -10.72 43.79
N THR A 6 13.92 -11.57 43.68
CA THR A 6 13.53 -12.22 42.43
C THR A 6 12.64 -11.24 41.67
N ALA A 7 13.16 -10.64 40.60
CA ALA A 7 12.34 -9.85 39.69
C ALA A 7 11.48 -10.80 38.85
N LEU A 8 10.16 -10.75 39.03
CA LEU A 8 9.20 -11.46 38.20
C LEU A 8 8.96 -10.59 36.95
N VAL A 9 9.51 -10.99 35.81
CA VAL A 9 9.14 -10.40 34.51
C VAL A 9 7.81 -11.03 34.11
N ALA A 10 6.73 -10.26 34.21
CA ALA A 10 5.43 -10.65 33.69
C ALA A 10 5.49 -10.54 32.16
N ALA A 11 5.59 -11.67 31.46
CA ALA A 11 5.37 -11.73 30.02
C ALA A 11 3.86 -11.55 29.77
N THR A 12 3.45 -10.35 29.36
CA THR A 12 2.13 -10.14 28.78
C THR A 12 2.11 -10.86 27.43
N ALA A 13 1.50 -12.05 27.39
CA ALA A 13 1.19 -12.71 26.13
C ALA A 13 0.16 -11.85 25.40
N SER A 14 0.59 -11.12 24.35
CA SER A 14 -0.35 -10.52 23.40
C SER A 14 -1.13 -11.65 22.76
N THR A 15 -2.43 -11.75 23.08
CA THR A 15 -3.34 -12.59 22.33
C THR A 15 -3.48 -11.99 20.94
N ALA A 16 -2.72 -12.50 19.97
CA ALA A 16 -2.98 -12.20 18.57
C ALA A 16 -4.40 -12.69 18.27
N LEU A 17 -5.29 -11.75 17.94
CA LEU A 17 -6.59 -12.12 17.38
C LEU A 17 -6.33 -12.69 15.99
N ALA A 18 -7.02 -13.76 15.64
CA ALA A 18 -6.92 -14.31 14.30
C ALA A 18 -7.65 -13.38 13.33
N VAL A 19 -7.12 -13.28 12.11
CA VAL A 19 -7.74 -12.53 11.02
C VAL A 19 -9.20 -12.92 10.87
N THR A 20 -10.05 -11.92 10.72
CA THR A 20 -11.48 -12.12 10.51
C THR A 20 -11.68 -12.92 9.22
N SER A 21 -12.63 -13.84 9.24
CA SER A 21 -13.04 -14.60 8.06
C SER A 21 -14.50 -14.31 7.73
N ILE A 22 -14.86 -14.31 6.44
CA ILE A 22 -16.24 -14.10 5.97
C ILE A 22 -16.79 -15.35 5.28
N SER A 23 -18.10 -15.52 5.26
CA SER A 23 -18.75 -16.63 4.55
C SER A 23 -18.78 -16.44 3.03
N ASP A 24 -19.10 -17.50 2.29
CA ASP A 24 -19.41 -17.41 0.84
C ASP A 24 -20.50 -16.39 0.50
N ASP A 25 -21.56 -16.34 1.31
CA ASP A 25 -22.67 -15.42 1.10
C ASP A 25 -22.21 -13.97 1.26
N GLN A 26 -21.40 -13.69 2.28
CA GLN A 26 -20.82 -12.37 2.51
C GLN A 26 -19.84 -11.98 1.39
N MET A 27 -18.95 -12.88 0.99
CA MET A 27 -18.04 -12.64 -0.14
C MET A 27 -18.83 -12.32 -1.42
N THR A 28 -19.86 -13.11 -1.72
CA THR A 28 -20.73 -12.90 -2.89
C THR A 28 -21.44 -11.55 -2.83
N GLN A 29 -21.97 -11.19 -1.65
CA GLN A 29 -22.60 -9.89 -1.43
C GLN A 29 -21.62 -8.74 -1.66
N TYR A 30 -20.41 -8.82 -1.10
CA TYR A 30 -19.39 -7.79 -1.30
C TYR A 30 -19.02 -7.63 -2.77
N LEU A 31 -18.75 -8.72 -3.49
CA LEU A 31 -18.41 -8.67 -4.91
C LEU A 31 -19.53 -8.05 -5.76
N ASN A 32 -20.79 -8.42 -5.48
CA ASN A 32 -21.96 -7.85 -6.17
C ASN A 32 -22.14 -6.35 -5.91
N ASN A 33 -21.68 -5.87 -4.75
CA ASN A 33 -21.70 -4.46 -4.37
C ASN A 33 -20.42 -3.70 -4.78
N GLY A 34 -19.66 -4.22 -5.74
CA GLY A 34 -18.44 -3.56 -6.24
C GLY A 34 -17.25 -3.67 -5.29
N ALA A 35 -17.28 -4.60 -4.35
CA ALA A 35 -16.20 -5.00 -3.43
C ALA A 35 -15.65 -3.91 -2.51
N VAL A 36 -16.31 -2.77 -2.35
CA VAL A 36 -15.83 -1.70 -1.44
C VAL A 36 -15.75 -2.19 0.00
N ASP A 37 -16.76 -2.93 0.47
CA ASP A 37 -16.77 -3.49 1.83
C ASP A 37 -15.63 -4.49 2.05
N LEU A 38 -15.33 -5.33 1.03
CA LEU A 38 -14.19 -6.24 1.07
C LEU A 38 -12.85 -5.48 1.09
N ALA A 39 -12.75 -4.41 0.29
CA ALA A 39 -11.55 -3.58 0.21
C ALA A 39 -11.27 -2.89 1.57
N VAL A 40 -12.29 -2.36 2.23
CA VAL A 40 -12.12 -1.68 3.52
C VAL A 40 -11.81 -2.68 4.64
N MET A 41 -12.46 -3.85 4.64
CA MET A 41 -12.33 -4.85 5.70
C MET A 41 -10.89 -5.31 5.95
N TYR A 42 -10.07 -5.42 4.91
CA TYR A 42 -8.66 -5.83 5.03
C TYR A 42 -7.69 -4.75 4.55
N ALA A 43 -8.13 -3.49 4.52
CA ALA A 43 -7.36 -2.38 3.98
C ALA A 43 -6.01 -2.18 4.68
N PRO A 44 -4.96 -1.78 3.95
CA PRO A 44 -3.71 -1.34 4.56
C PRO A 44 -3.87 -0.09 5.43
N MET A 45 -3.11 -0.04 6.53
CA MET A 45 -2.74 1.21 7.19
C MET A 45 -1.47 1.75 6.54
N TRP A 46 -1.51 2.96 5.99
CA TRP A 46 -0.40 3.53 5.24
C TRP A 46 0.49 4.39 6.14
N PHE A 47 1.80 4.19 6.05
CA PHE A 47 2.81 4.94 6.79
C PHE A 47 3.76 5.64 5.83
N PHE A 48 4.07 6.89 6.16
CA PHE A 48 4.95 7.76 5.40
C PHE A 48 6.00 8.35 6.34
N GLY A 49 7.14 8.71 5.75
CA GLY A 49 8.30 9.15 6.50
C GLY A 49 9.11 10.21 5.79
N GLN A 50 9.75 11.08 6.56
CA GLN A 50 10.75 12.01 6.04
C GLN A 50 12.16 11.56 6.42
N ALA A 51 13.13 11.88 5.59
CA ALA A 51 14.54 11.74 5.93
C ALA A 51 15.30 13.00 5.53
N LEU A 52 16.43 13.27 6.21
CA LEU A 52 17.27 14.44 5.94
C LEU A 52 16.50 15.78 6.00
N ASP A 53 15.48 15.86 6.85
CA ASP A 53 14.57 17.00 7.00
C ASP A 53 13.73 17.35 5.76
N GLU A 54 13.65 16.43 4.80
CA GLU A 54 12.88 16.61 3.57
C GLU A 54 11.69 15.64 3.53
N PRO A 55 10.45 16.12 3.33
CA PRO A 55 9.26 15.27 3.27
C PRO A 55 9.16 14.46 1.97
N PRO A 56 8.38 13.38 1.94
CA PRO A 56 8.09 12.63 0.72
C PRO A 56 7.08 13.38 -0.17
N CYS A 57 6.96 12.95 -1.43
CA CYS A 57 5.68 13.15 -2.12
C CYS A 57 4.60 12.29 -1.48
N TYR A 58 3.42 12.89 -1.33
CA TYR A 58 2.26 12.28 -0.70
C TYR A 58 1.20 11.97 -1.75
N PRO A 59 0.36 10.93 -1.56
CA PRO A 59 -0.63 10.56 -2.57
C PRO A 59 -1.60 11.69 -2.88
N VAL A 60 -1.96 11.83 -4.16
CA VAL A 60 -2.88 12.86 -4.66
C VAL A 60 -3.99 12.25 -5.50
N TRP A 61 -5.00 13.07 -5.77
CA TRP A 61 -6.02 12.80 -6.77
C TRP A 61 -5.43 12.90 -8.18
N ALA A 62 -5.80 11.95 -9.04
CA ALA A 62 -5.30 11.80 -10.41
C ALA A 62 -5.93 12.77 -11.40
N PHE A 63 -7.12 13.31 -11.07
CA PHE A 63 -7.90 14.19 -11.94
C PHE A 63 -8.41 15.44 -11.19
N SER A 64 -7.48 16.19 -10.59
CA SER A 64 -7.71 17.48 -9.92
C SER A 64 -8.70 17.46 -8.74
N GLY A 65 -9.04 16.29 -8.20
CA GLY A 65 -9.76 16.18 -6.93
C GLY A 65 -8.95 16.68 -5.73
N ASN A 66 -9.60 16.77 -4.57
CA ASN A 66 -8.97 17.05 -3.28
C ASN A 66 -9.87 16.52 -2.14
N VAL A 67 -9.45 16.76 -0.89
CA VAL A 67 -10.16 16.34 0.34
C VAL A 67 -11.63 16.82 0.43
N SER A 68 -12.02 17.83 -0.34
CA SER A 68 -13.38 18.41 -0.35
C SER A 68 -14.11 18.25 -1.68
N THR A 69 -13.43 17.81 -2.75
CA THR A 69 -14.04 17.66 -4.07
C THR A 69 -13.55 16.40 -4.78
N PRO A 70 -14.44 15.58 -5.35
CA PRO A 70 -14.03 14.38 -6.08
C PRO A 70 -13.26 14.73 -7.36
N ASP A 71 -12.58 13.73 -7.92
CA ASP A 71 -11.98 13.79 -9.24
C ASP A 71 -13.00 14.13 -10.35
N ILE A 72 -12.51 14.79 -11.39
CA ILE A 72 -13.24 15.03 -12.64
C ILE A 72 -12.55 14.24 -13.75
N TYR A 73 -13.06 13.04 -14.04
CA TYR A 73 -12.40 12.04 -14.89
C TYR A 73 -12.34 12.39 -16.39
N ASP A 74 -11.53 13.38 -16.75
CA ASP A 74 -11.19 13.75 -18.13
C ASP A 74 -9.76 14.30 -18.25
N THR A 75 -9.22 14.34 -19.46
CA THR A 75 -7.83 14.78 -19.71
C THR A 75 -7.56 16.22 -19.31
N ALA A 76 -8.56 17.11 -19.36
CA ALA A 76 -8.36 18.53 -19.00
C ALA A 76 -8.12 18.71 -17.49
N HIS A 77 -8.54 17.73 -16.68
CA HIS A 77 -8.35 17.72 -15.24
C HIS A 77 -7.27 16.76 -14.78
N GLN A 78 -6.54 16.08 -15.67
CA GLN A 78 -5.40 15.25 -15.28
C GLN A 78 -4.43 16.08 -14.44
N THR A 79 -4.12 15.59 -13.24
CA THR A 79 -3.18 16.25 -12.34
C THR A 79 -1.81 16.33 -13.02
N PRO A 80 -1.17 17.52 -13.09
CA PRO A 80 0.11 17.69 -13.77
C PRO A 80 1.24 16.97 -13.02
N PRO A 81 2.33 16.58 -13.71
CA PRO A 81 3.47 16.00 -13.04
C PRO A 81 4.19 17.06 -12.20
N ALA A 82 4.87 16.63 -11.15
CA ALA A 82 5.72 17.48 -10.33
C ALA A 82 7.17 17.37 -10.82
N PRO A 83 7.99 18.44 -10.74
CA PRO A 83 9.37 18.39 -11.16
C PRO A 83 10.20 17.45 -10.26
N GLN A 84 11.16 16.74 -10.85
CA GLN A 84 12.22 16.10 -10.08
C GLN A 84 13.18 17.20 -9.60
N CYS A 85 13.52 17.20 -8.30
CA CYS A 85 14.50 18.11 -7.74
C CYS A 85 15.76 17.35 -7.32
N GLU A 86 16.82 18.10 -7.09
CA GLU A 86 18.08 17.56 -6.59
C GLU A 86 17.89 16.93 -5.20
N TYR A 87 18.36 15.70 -5.07
CA TYR A 87 18.37 14.98 -3.82
C TYR A 87 19.11 15.77 -2.72
N PRO A 88 18.57 15.87 -1.48
CA PRO A 88 17.47 15.09 -0.91
C PRO A 88 16.06 15.68 -1.02
N ASP A 89 15.81 16.76 -1.77
CA ASP A 89 14.48 17.41 -1.85
C ASP A 89 13.49 16.61 -2.73
N VAL A 90 13.13 15.41 -2.26
CA VAL A 90 12.26 14.48 -2.99
C VAL A 90 10.80 14.95 -2.99
N GLY A 91 10.38 15.68 -1.96
CA GLY A 91 9.03 16.22 -1.81
C GLY A 91 8.77 17.52 -2.58
N CYS A 92 9.76 18.05 -3.32
CA CYS A 92 9.62 19.32 -4.01
C CYS A 92 8.45 19.33 -5.01
N GLY A 93 7.69 20.42 -5.07
CA GLY A 93 6.70 20.66 -6.13
C GLY A 93 5.53 19.67 -6.22
N CYS A 94 5.44 18.70 -5.31
CA CYS A 94 4.32 17.77 -5.16
C CYS A 94 3.60 18.01 -3.83
N ARG A 95 2.43 17.41 -3.65
CA ARG A 95 1.75 17.41 -2.35
C ARG A 95 2.63 16.73 -1.29
N GLN A 96 2.72 17.34 -0.11
CA GLN A 96 3.38 16.78 1.07
C GLN A 96 2.32 16.45 2.13
N PRO A 97 2.69 15.76 3.24
CA PRO A 97 1.76 15.53 4.35
C PRO A 97 1.23 16.83 4.98
N ASP A 98 2.01 17.91 4.96
CA ASP A 98 1.65 19.26 5.44
C ASP A 98 1.08 19.33 6.88
N VAL A 99 1.42 18.34 7.70
CA VAL A 99 1.09 18.27 9.13
C VAL A 99 2.34 17.90 9.93
N PRO A 100 2.47 18.31 11.21
CA PRO A 100 3.64 17.97 12.00
C PRO A 100 3.83 16.46 12.15
N ILE A 101 5.08 16.00 12.16
CA ILE A 101 5.45 14.61 12.46
C ILE A 101 4.80 14.16 13.77
N GLY A 102 4.37 12.90 13.81
CA GLY A 102 3.69 12.31 14.96
C GLY A 102 2.18 12.56 14.97
N ASN A 103 1.60 12.97 13.84
CA ASN A 103 0.16 13.12 13.65
C ASN A 103 -0.32 12.23 12.48
N PRO A 104 -1.62 11.86 12.45
CA PRO A 104 -2.21 11.26 11.27
C PRO A 104 -1.99 12.16 10.05
N GLY A 105 -1.59 11.57 8.93
CA GLY A 105 -1.48 12.26 7.65
C GLY A 105 -2.86 12.68 7.12
N PRO A 106 -2.91 13.61 6.15
CA PRO A 106 -4.16 14.03 5.55
C PRO A 106 -4.74 12.93 4.66
N ALA A 107 -6.05 13.02 4.39
CA ALA A 107 -6.75 12.07 3.53
C ALA A 107 -6.25 12.08 2.07
N PHE A 108 -6.36 10.94 1.40
CA PHE A 108 -5.97 10.75 0.01
C PHE A 108 -6.78 9.61 -0.62
N PRO A 109 -6.94 9.58 -1.96
CA PRO A 109 -7.75 8.57 -2.61
C PRO A 109 -7.03 7.22 -2.70
N ILE A 110 -7.80 6.13 -2.60
CA ILE A 110 -7.38 4.81 -3.04
C ILE A 110 -8.10 4.48 -4.34
N TYR A 111 -7.36 4.33 -5.43
CA TYR A 111 -7.91 3.82 -6.69
C TYR A 111 -7.89 2.30 -6.65
N TYR A 112 -9.03 1.69 -6.32
CA TYR A 112 -9.10 0.25 -6.12
C TYR A 112 -9.70 -0.47 -7.32
N THR A 113 -9.24 -1.70 -7.55
CA THR A 113 -9.87 -2.66 -8.46
C THR A 113 -9.98 -4.00 -7.76
N PHE A 114 -10.82 -4.88 -8.29
CA PHE A 114 -10.90 -6.25 -7.80
C PHE A 114 -11.16 -7.23 -8.94
N SER A 115 -10.89 -8.51 -8.69
CA SER A 115 -11.25 -9.60 -9.60
C SER A 115 -11.43 -10.89 -8.82
N GLN A 116 -12.47 -11.64 -9.15
CA GLN A 116 -12.58 -13.04 -8.78
C GLN A 116 -11.84 -13.87 -9.84
N CYS A 117 -10.66 -14.36 -9.49
CA CYS A 117 -9.78 -15.06 -10.43
C CYS A 117 -10.20 -16.52 -10.65
N ASN A 118 -10.81 -17.14 -9.63
CA ASN A 118 -11.46 -18.44 -9.72
C ASN A 118 -12.39 -18.64 -8.51
N ALA A 119 -12.95 -19.85 -8.35
CA ALA A 119 -13.89 -20.19 -7.27
C ALA A 119 -13.29 -20.08 -5.85
N THR A 120 -11.97 -19.95 -5.72
CA THR A 120 -11.24 -19.94 -4.45
C THR A 120 -10.26 -18.77 -4.30
N ASP A 121 -10.23 -17.82 -5.26
CA ASP A 121 -9.26 -16.73 -5.32
C ASP A 121 -9.96 -15.43 -5.74
N VAL A 122 -9.94 -14.44 -4.83
CA VAL A 122 -10.41 -13.08 -5.04
C VAL A 122 -9.29 -12.12 -4.70
N ARG A 123 -9.03 -11.13 -5.56
CA ARG A 123 -7.96 -10.16 -5.35
C ARG A 123 -8.52 -8.75 -5.33
N VAL A 124 -8.03 -7.94 -4.39
CA VAL A 124 -8.30 -6.50 -4.32
C VAL A 124 -6.96 -5.78 -4.48
N VAL A 125 -6.92 -4.79 -5.37
CA VAL A 125 -5.75 -3.95 -5.63
C VAL A 125 -6.03 -2.56 -5.07
N TYR A 126 -5.10 -2.00 -4.31
CA TYR A 126 -5.14 -0.66 -3.73
C TYR A 126 -4.03 0.15 -4.40
N ASN A 127 -4.37 1.08 -5.29
CA ASN A 127 -3.37 1.90 -6.00
C ASN A 127 -3.30 3.31 -5.39
N LEU A 128 -2.08 3.77 -5.20
CA LEU A 128 -1.73 5.15 -4.84
C LEU A 128 -1.17 5.86 -6.07
N PHE A 129 -1.51 7.15 -6.20
CA PHE A 129 -1.01 8.00 -7.27
C PHE A 129 -0.16 9.12 -6.70
N TYR A 130 1.01 9.34 -7.32
CA TYR A 130 1.90 10.45 -7.01
C TYR A 130 2.21 11.23 -8.29
N GLN A 131 2.49 12.53 -8.14
CA GLN A 131 2.79 13.41 -9.28
C GLN A 131 4.17 13.15 -9.91
N LYS A 132 5.05 12.42 -9.21
CA LYS A 132 6.38 12.01 -9.65
C LYS A 132 6.84 10.81 -8.84
N ASP A 133 7.85 10.12 -9.35
CA ASP A 133 8.73 9.20 -8.64
C ASP A 133 10.12 9.82 -8.49
N GLY A 134 10.78 9.62 -7.36
CA GLY A 134 12.21 9.88 -7.21
C GLY A 134 12.66 11.35 -7.25
N ALA A 135 13.97 11.50 -7.48
CA ALA A 135 14.69 12.76 -7.53
C ALA A 135 15.87 12.67 -8.51
N GLU A 136 16.43 13.83 -8.86
CA GLU A 136 17.68 13.94 -9.59
C GLU A 136 18.87 13.83 -8.62
N VAL A 137 19.99 13.29 -9.10
CA VAL A 137 21.24 13.22 -8.33
C VAL A 137 22.36 13.82 -9.16
N ALA A 138 22.89 14.92 -8.63
CA ALA A 138 23.96 15.74 -9.18
C ALA A 138 23.75 16.15 -10.64
N ASP A 139 22.50 16.38 -11.06
CA ASP A 139 22.09 16.66 -12.46
C ASP A 139 22.56 15.63 -13.51
N ILE A 140 23.05 14.45 -13.08
CA ILE A 140 23.74 13.47 -13.95
C ILE A 140 23.04 12.10 -13.89
N ILE A 141 22.39 11.78 -12.77
CA ILE A 141 21.66 10.54 -12.59
C ILE A 141 20.20 10.89 -12.35
N ASP A 142 19.39 10.75 -13.39
CA ASP A 142 17.94 10.76 -13.24
C ASP A 142 17.55 9.43 -12.59
N THR A 143 17.10 9.52 -11.35
CA THR A 143 16.58 8.36 -10.66
C THR A 143 15.05 8.36 -10.71
N GLY A 144 14.41 9.46 -11.07
CA GLY A 144 12.96 9.61 -11.02
C GLY A 144 12.27 9.49 -12.38
N HIS A 145 10.96 9.77 -12.36
CA HIS A 145 10.18 10.05 -13.55
C HIS A 145 8.89 10.80 -13.23
N ASP A 146 8.25 11.34 -14.26
CA ASP A 146 6.90 11.91 -14.15
C ASP A 146 5.90 10.84 -13.76
N TYR A 147 5.01 11.20 -12.83
CA TYR A 147 3.97 10.35 -12.25
C TYR A 147 4.48 9.09 -11.57
N ASP A 148 3.68 8.55 -10.66
CA ASP A 148 3.94 7.23 -10.11
C ASP A 148 2.64 6.54 -9.70
N TRP A 149 2.61 5.22 -9.91
CA TRP A 149 1.48 4.34 -9.58
C TRP A 149 1.99 3.14 -8.80
N GLU A 150 1.89 3.24 -7.49
CA GLU A 150 2.26 2.17 -6.56
C GLU A 150 1.02 1.45 -6.04
N ARG A 151 1.17 0.19 -5.62
CA ARG A 151 0.03 -0.63 -5.25
C ARG A 151 0.32 -1.76 -4.28
N VAL A 152 -0.71 -2.07 -3.51
CA VAL A 152 -0.80 -3.29 -2.73
C VAL A 152 -1.89 -4.19 -3.33
N ILE A 153 -1.63 -5.50 -3.41
CA ILE A 153 -2.66 -6.49 -3.77
C ILE A 153 -2.87 -7.41 -2.59
N ILE A 154 -4.11 -7.51 -2.13
CA ILE A 154 -4.52 -8.48 -1.12
C ILE A 154 -5.26 -9.62 -1.82
N VAL A 155 -4.73 -10.83 -1.63
CA VAL A 155 -5.30 -12.07 -2.16
C VAL A 155 -6.11 -12.72 -1.05
N HIS A 156 -7.38 -12.99 -1.32
CA HIS A 156 -8.30 -13.71 -0.45
C HIS A 156 -8.47 -15.11 -0.99
N THR A 157 -8.30 -16.09 -0.11
CA THR A 157 -8.42 -17.50 -0.48
C THR A 157 -9.54 -18.16 0.31
N LYS A 158 -10.33 -18.98 -0.38
CA LYS A 158 -11.38 -19.77 0.24
C LYS A 158 -10.79 -20.95 0.99
N ASN A 159 -11.14 -21.11 2.26
CA ASN A 159 -11.05 -22.37 2.95
C ASN A 159 -12.24 -23.25 2.55
N THR A 160 -11.97 -24.30 1.78
CA THR A 160 -13.00 -25.20 1.25
C THR A 160 -13.57 -26.17 2.28
N ALA A 161 -12.93 -26.31 3.45
CA ALA A 161 -13.41 -27.20 4.51
C ALA A 161 -14.61 -26.60 5.26
N ASP A 162 -14.65 -25.27 5.42
CA ASP A 162 -15.69 -24.56 6.17
C ASP A 162 -16.41 -23.46 5.35
N ASN A 163 -16.04 -23.28 4.07
CA ASN A 163 -16.58 -22.25 3.18
C ASN A 163 -16.38 -20.82 3.70
N SER A 164 -15.25 -20.57 4.35
CA SER A 164 -14.84 -19.24 4.78
C SER A 164 -13.79 -18.63 3.85
N TRP A 165 -13.70 -17.31 3.85
CA TRP A 165 -12.72 -16.52 3.10
C TRP A 165 -11.96 -15.61 4.05
N ALA A 166 -10.66 -15.53 3.87
CA ALA A 166 -9.76 -14.62 4.58
C ALA A 166 -8.62 -14.21 3.64
N PRO A 167 -7.94 -13.09 3.91
CA PRO A 167 -6.71 -12.76 3.20
C PRO A 167 -5.64 -13.82 3.47
N SER A 168 -4.96 -14.26 2.41
CA SER A 168 -3.92 -15.29 2.46
C SER A 168 -2.54 -14.73 2.10
N ARG A 169 -2.48 -13.64 1.33
CA ARG A 169 -1.24 -12.99 0.91
C ARG A 169 -1.41 -11.49 0.71
N ALA A 170 -0.31 -10.76 0.86
CA ALA A 170 -0.16 -9.39 0.40
C ALA A 170 1.00 -9.30 -0.59
N LEU A 171 0.80 -8.62 -1.71
CA LEU A 171 1.84 -8.31 -2.69
C LEU A 171 2.05 -6.80 -2.63
N LEU A 172 3.22 -6.37 -2.17
CA LEU A 172 3.56 -4.96 -2.02
C LEU A 172 4.45 -4.56 -3.20
N SER A 173 4.05 -3.57 -4.00
CA SER A 173 4.86 -3.18 -5.15
C SER A 173 6.21 -2.64 -4.71
N ALA A 174 7.25 -3.04 -5.42
CA ALA A 174 8.59 -2.56 -5.20
C ALA A 174 9.32 -2.56 -6.54
N HIS A 175 9.57 -1.35 -7.06
CA HIS A 175 10.20 -1.16 -8.36
C HIS A 175 9.45 -1.95 -9.45
N SER A 176 10.13 -2.85 -10.17
CA SER A 176 9.52 -3.65 -11.25
C SER A 176 8.78 -4.92 -10.79
N GLY A 177 8.67 -5.16 -9.47
CA GLY A 177 8.16 -6.42 -8.91
C GLY A 177 7.27 -6.24 -7.69
N TYR A 178 7.23 -7.29 -6.86
CA TYR A 178 6.50 -7.28 -5.60
C TYR A 178 7.26 -8.02 -4.50
N HIS A 179 7.19 -7.50 -3.28
CA HIS A 179 7.34 -8.30 -2.08
C HIS A 179 6.10 -9.16 -1.92
N ASN A 180 6.26 -10.49 -1.97
CA ASN A 180 5.14 -11.43 -1.95
C ASN A 180 5.07 -12.17 -0.62
N LEU A 181 4.25 -11.65 0.30
CA LEU A 181 4.18 -12.08 1.68
C LEU A 181 2.98 -13.01 1.89
N LEU A 182 3.17 -14.11 2.63
CA LEU A 182 2.04 -14.79 3.25
C LEU A 182 1.42 -13.86 4.28
N TRP A 183 0.10 -13.90 4.45
CA TRP A 183 -0.59 -12.99 5.37
C TRP A 183 -0.01 -13.06 6.79
N GLY A 184 0.30 -14.27 7.26
CA GLY A 184 0.89 -14.48 8.57
C GLY A 184 2.36 -14.14 8.71
N ASP A 185 3.07 -13.87 7.61
CA ASP A 185 4.47 -13.45 7.63
C ASP A 185 4.62 -11.93 7.67
N ILE A 186 3.54 -11.16 7.41
CA ILE A 186 3.53 -9.70 7.48
C ILE A 186 3.95 -9.28 8.90
N GLN A 187 5.00 -8.46 9.02
CA GLN A 187 5.60 -8.14 10.32
C GLN A 187 4.61 -7.48 11.29
N ASN A 188 3.76 -6.58 10.77
CA ASN A 188 2.84 -5.79 11.58
C ASN A 188 1.46 -5.73 10.95
N THR A 189 0.45 -6.11 11.73
CA THR A 189 -0.97 -6.06 11.39
C THR A 189 -1.76 -5.52 12.58
N LEU A 190 -2.86 -4.83 12.29
CA LEU A 190 -3.76 -4.23 13.25
C LEU A 190 -5.13 -4.89 13.16
N THR A 191 -5.81 -5.00 14.29
CA THR A 191 -7.24 -5.33 14.35
C THR A 191 -8.06 -4.13 13.89
N THR A 192 -9.28 -4.35 13.42
CA THR A 192 -10.21 -3.26 13.10
C THR A 192 -10.46 -2.32 14.29
N ASP A 193 -10.51 -2.84 15.51
CA ASP A 193 -10.69 -2.03 16.72
C ASP A 193 -9.50 -1.08 16.97
N GLN A 194 -8.27 -1.53 16.71
CA GLN A 194 -7.07 -0.69 16.83
C GLN A 194 -7.05 0.42 15.78
N VAL A 195 -7.42 0.10 14.54
CA VAL A 195 -7.58 1.09 13.47
C VAL A 195 -8.61 2.15 13.88
N ASN A 196 -9.79 1.72 14.35
CA ASN A 196 -10.86 2.63 14.79
C ASN A 196 -10.49 3.48 16.00
N ALA A 197 -9.58 3.01 16.86
CA ALA A 197 -9.08 3.76 18.00
C ALA A 197 -8.10 4.88 17.58
N GLY A 198 -7.59 4.87 16.35
CA GLY A 198 -6.68 5.88 15.81
C GLY A 198 -5.22 5.75 16.26
N ASP A 199 -4.89 4.80 17.15
CA ASP A 199 -3.51 4.43 17.50
C ASP A 199 -3.02 3.36 16.53
N ALA A 200 -2.49 3.81 15.39
CA ALA A 200 -1.98 2.91 14.36
C ALA A 200 -0.49 2.62 14.52
N ILE A 201 0.26 3.50 15.19
CA ILE A 201 1.71 3.32 15.40
C ILE A 201 1.96 2.08 16.26
N ASN A 202 1.16 1.88 17.30
CA ASN A 202 1.24 0.68 18.13
C ASN A 202 0.03 -0.24 17.88
N PRO A 203 0.16 -1.55 18.10
CA PRO A 203 1.38 -2.28 18.46
C PRO A 203 2.27 -2.60 17.24
N ASN A 204 3.52 -2.97 17.50
CA ASN A 204 4.45 -3.56 16.52
C ASN A 204 4.72 -5.03 16.88
N GLY A 205 5.08 -5.84 15.89
CA GLY A 205 5.36 -7.27 16.01
C GLY A 205 4.13 -8.16 16.16
N VAL A 206 2.93 -7.64 15.86
CA VAL A 206 1.68 -8.41 15.88
C VAL A 206 1.31 -8.80 14.45
N GLN A 207 1.11 -10.08 14.22
CA GLN A 207 0.81 -10.65 12.89
C GLN A 207 -0.59 -11.26 12.87
N ASN A 208 -1.08 -11.57 11.67
CA ASN A 208 -2.36 -12.25 11.44
C ASN A 208 -3.62 -11.49 11.89
N ASN A 209 -3.61 -10.16 12.01
CA ASN A 209 -4.83 -9.36 12.14
C ASN A 209 -5.36 -8.89 10.77
N ASP A 210 -6.38 -8.03 10.76
CA ASP A 210 -7.16 -7.63 9.59
C ASP A 210 -6.45 -6.61 8.67
N HIS A 211 -5.66 -5.70 9.24
CA HIS A 211 -5.11 -4.55 8.51
C HIS A 211 -3.57 -4.56 8.52
N PRO A 212 -2.90 -4.80 7.39
CA PRO A 212 -1.44 -4.77 7.34
C PRO A 212 -0.93 -3.33 7.46
N LYS A 213 0.17 -3.13 8.20
CA LYS A 213 0.91 -1.86 8.13
C LYS A 213 1.76 -1.87 6.87
N VAL A 214 1.60 -0.85 6.05
CA VAL A 214 2.36 -0.67 4.81
C VAL A 214 3.16 0.62 4.89
N TYR A 215 4.48 0.48 4.85
CA TYR A 215 5.45 1.56 4.89
C TYR A 215 5.86 1.91 3.46
N VAL A 216 5.57 3.15 3.07
CA VAL A 216 5.93 3.71 1.77
C VAL A 216 7.35 4.25 1.85
N SER A 217 8.20 3.92 0.88
CA SER A 217 9.56 4.47 0.84
C SER A 217 9.55 5.96 0.52
N TRP A 218 10.44 6.68 1.19
CA TRP A 218 10.43 8.14 1.23
C TRP A 218 10.64 8.79 -0.15
N SER A 219 11.52 8.23 -0.96
CA SER A 219 11.85 8.81 -2.27
C SER A 219 11.15 8.14 -3.45
N LYS A 220 10.88 6.82 -3.38
CA LYS A 220 10.46 6.02 -4.55
C LYS A 220 9.20 5.21 -4.39
N HIS A 221 8.46 5.51 -3.34
CA HIS A 221 7.13 4.99 -3.04
C HIS A 221 6.94 3.46 -2.98
N ALA A 222 7.99 2.65 -3.14
CA ALA A 222 7.96 1.21 -2.93
C ALA A 222 7.37 0.85 -1.56
N ASN A 223 6.59 -0.22 -1.52
CA ASN A 223 5.79 -0.62 -0.38
C ASN A 223 6.42 -1.80 0.39
N PHE A 224 6.46 -1.68 1.71
CA PHE A 224 7.07 -2.64 2.62
C PHE A 224 6.17 -2.92 3.82
N ASP A 225 6.30 -4.10 4.44
CA ASP A 225 5.65 -4.44 5.72
C ASP A 225 6.52 -4.09 6.94
N THR A 226 7.72 -3.56 6.69
CA THR A 226 8.73 -3.27 7.70
C THR A 226 9.16 -1.80 7.67
N ARG A 227 9.48 -1.26 8.83
CA ARG A 227 10.13 0.05 8.99
C ARG A 227 11.63 -0.05 8.73
N ASN A 228 12.23 0.97 8.11
CA ASN A 228 13.69 1.06 7.92
C ASN A 228 14.15 2.53 7.90
N THR A 229 14.87 2.94 8.94
CA THR A 229 15.39 4.31 9.08
C THR A 229 16.91 4.39 9.06
N GLY A 230 17.57 3.35 8.54
CA GLY A 230 19.04 3.25 8.56
C GLY A 230 19.75 3.76 7.29
N TRP A 231 19.03 3.90 6.18
CA TRP A 231 19.62 4.14 4.86
C TRP A 231 18.90 5.26 4.13
N ASN A 232 19.61 6.35 3.88
CA ASN A 232 19.12 7.58 3.27
C ASN A 232 20.14 8.14 2.26
N ASP A 233 20.90 7.27 1.60
CA ASP A 233 21.71 7.66 0.44
C ASP A 233 20.90 7.46 -0.85
N PRO A 234 21.22 8.19 -1.94
CA PRO A 234 20.44 8.09 -3.18
C PRO A 234 20.33 6.68 -3.77
N ALA A 235 21.38 5.87 -3.66
CA ALA A 235 21.39 4.52 -4.23
C ALA A 235 20.44 3.59 -3.47
N SER A 236 20.44 3.66 -2.13
CA SER A 236 19.53 2.87 -1.30
C SER A 236 18.05 3.11 -1.59
N GLN A 237 17.68 4.29 -2.09
CA GLN A 237 16.27 4.60 -2.40
C GLN A 237 15.73 3.83 -3.61
N SER A 238 16.61 3.24 -4.43
CA SER A 238 16.24 2.39 -5.57
C SER A 238 16.35 0.90 -5.25
N LEU A 239 16.43 0.54 -3.96
CA LEU A 239 16.66 -0.82 -3.47
C LEU A 239 15.77 -1.13 -2.25
N ASP A 240 15.71 -2.40 -1.84
CA ASP A 240 14.88 -2.86 -0.71
C ASP A 240 15.28 -2.25 0.66
N ASN A 241 16.46 -1.64 0.75
CA ASN A 241 16.92 -0.92 1.92
C ASN A 241 16.52 0.57 1.92
N ALA A 242 15.62 1.02 1.05
CA ALA A 242 15.12 2.40 1.04
C ALA A 242 14.57 2.87 2.39
N PHE A 243 14.68 4.17 2.66
CA PHE A 243 14.18 4.77 3.89
C PHE A 243 12.66 4.70 3.93
N ARG A 244 12.10 4.37 5.09
CA ARG A 244 10.67 4.40 5.39
C ARG A 244 10.45 4.41 6.90
N SER A 245 9.61 5.32 7.37
CA SER A 245 9.32 5.52 8.79
C SER A 245 7.80 5.59 9.03
N GLU A 246 7.43 6.00 10.23
CA GLU A 246 6.04 6.12 10.70
C GLU A 246 5.76 7.55 11.19
N ASP A 247 6.42 8.53 10.56
CA ASP A 247 6.29 9.95 10.93
C ASP A 247 4.84 10.43 10.73
N TRP A 248 4.16 9.87 9.73
CA TRP A 248 2.73 10.03 9.48
C TRP A 248 2.08 8.68 9.18
N TRP A 249 0.80 8.55 9.53
CA TRP A 249 0.00 7.37 9.22
C TRP A 249 -1.41 7.78 8.79
N HIS A 250 -2.06 6.96 7.97
CA HIS A 250 -3.45 7.19 7.59
C HIS A 250 -4.16 5.89 7.25
N PHE A 251 -5.33 5.69 7.86
CA PHE A 251 -6.30 4.71 7.41
C PHE A 251 -7.31 5.43 6.53
N VAL A 252 -7.38 5.06 5.26
CA VAL A 252 -8.24 5.76 4.30
C VAL A 252 -9.70 5.38 4.55
N ASP A 253 -10.56 6.38 4.67
CA ASP A 253 -11.99 6.19 4.81
C ASP A 253 -12.62 5.62 3.54
N ALA A 254 -13.68 4.81 3.69
CA ALA A 254 -14.37 4.18 2.56
C ALA A 254 -14.89 5.19 1.51
N SER A 255 -15.14 6.44 1.89
CA SER A 255 -15.55 7.51 0.97
C SER A 255 -14.47 7.90 -0.04
N ASP A 256 -13.20 7.66 0.28
CA ASP A 256 -12.05 7.96 -0.57
C ASP A 256 -11.61 6.74 -1.41
N TYR A 257 -12.36 5.63 -1.34
CA TYR A 257 -12.16 4.47 -2.21
C TYR A 257 -12.88 4.66 -3.54
N ILE A 258 -12.08 4.83 -4.59
CA ILE A 258 -12.55 5.04 -5.96
C ILE A 258 -12.41 3.73 -6.72
N ARG A 259 -13.54 3.14 -7.12
CA ARG A 259 -13.51 1.95 -7.99
C ARG A 259 -13.02 2.36 -9.38
N SER A 260 -11.93 1.76 -9.81
CA SER A 260 -11.14 2.22 -10.98
C SER A 260 -10.89 1.12 -12.02
N ASP A 261 -11.78 0.15 -12.11
CA ASP A 261 -11.76 -0.83 -13.20
C ASP A 261 -12.38 -0.28 -14.48
N ASN A 262 -12.13 -0.95 -15.60
CA ASN A 262 -12.57 -0.54 -16.94
C ASN A 262 -14.10 -0.43 -17.11
N SER A 263 -14.91 -0.91 -16.16
CA SER A 263 -16.37 -0.72 -16.18
C SER A 263 -16.82 0.64 -15.61
N THR A 264 -15.91 1.40 -15.00
CA THR A 264 -16.19 2.69 -14.35
C THR A 264 -15.66 3.86 -15.16
N THR A 265 -16.26 5.05 -15.00
CA THR A 265 -15.74 6.29 -15.60
C THR A 265 -14.32 6.60 -15.14
N ALA A 266 -14.02 6.36 -13.84
CA ALA A 266 -12.69 6.53 -13.29
C ALA A 266 -11.66 5.63 -14.01
N GLY A 267 -11.93 4.33 -14.11
CA GLY A 267 -11.04 3.39 -14.79
C GLY A 267 -10.87 3.69 -16.27
N GLN A 268 -11.92 4.12 -16.96
CA GLN A 268 -11.82 4.53 -18.37
C GLN A 268 -10.91 5.75 -18.56
N ALA A 269 -11.07 6.77 -17.72
CA ALA A 269 -10.21 7.94 -17.76
C ALA A 269 -8.75 7.59 -17.43
N LEU A 270 -8.53 6.85 -16.34
CA LEU A 270 -7.21 6.34 -15.93
C LEU A 270 -6.54 5.53 -17.04
N GLY A 271 -7.27 4.65 -17.72
CA GLY A 271 -6.73 3.81 -18.80
C GLY A 271 -6.45 4.59 -20.09
N SER A 272 -7.04 5.78 -20.27
CA SER A 272 -6.87 6.62 -21.46
C SER A 272 -5.84 7.74 -21.29
N ALA A 273 -5.53 8.11 -20.05
CA ALA A 273 -4.60 9.18 -19.73
C ALA A 273 -3.15 8.82 -20.06
N ASN A 274 -2.35 9.84 -20.35
CA ASN A 274 -0.92 9.68 -20.58
C ASN A 274 -0.15 9.85 -19.27
N TRP A 275 0.28 8.74 -18.68
CA TRP A 275 1.06 8.70 -17.44
C TRP A 275 2.58 8.69 -17.69
N GLY A 276 3.03 9.04 -18.90
CA GLY A 276 4.44 8.96 -19.27
C GLY A 276 4.92 7.52 -19.47
N THR A 277 6.24 7.33 -19.56
CA THR A 277 6.85 6.02 -19.83
C THR A 277 7.17 5.22 -18.58
N GLY A 278 7.23 5.85 -17.40
CA GLY A 278 7.55 5.21 -16.11
C GLY A 278 6.32 4.66 -15.38
N ALA A 279 5.23 5.42 -15.34
CA ALA A 279 4.05 5.08 -14.54
C ALA A 279 3.01 4.22 -15.30
N THR A 280 3.45 3.05 -15.79
CA THR A 280 2.64 2.14 -16.63
C THR A 280 1.70 1.22 -15.84
N SER A 281 1.79 1.26 -14.50
CA SER A 281 1.07 0.42 -13.54
C SER A 281 -0.27 1.02 -13.06
N ASN A 282 -0.95 1.83 -13.88
CA ASN A 282 -2.26 2.37 -13.54
C ASN A 282 -3.32 1.27 -13.27
N PRO A 283 -4.42 1.58 -12.57
CA PRO A 283 -5.34 0.56 -12.07
C PRO A 283 -5.93 -0.38 -13.14
N PRO A 284 -6.42 0.11 -14.31
CA PRO A 284 -6.83 -0.77 -15.41
C PRO A 284 -5.75 -1.71 -15.96
N SER A 285 -4.52 -1.19 -16.10
CA SER A 285 -3.37 -1.95 -16.60
C SER A 285 -3.06 -3.13 -15.66
N VAL A 286 -3.02 -2.87 -14.36
CA VAL A 286 -2.78 -3.90 -13.34
C VAL A 286 -3.91 -4.93 -13.32
N GLN A 287 -5.17 -4.47 -13.37
CA GLN A 287 -6.33 -5.35 -13.33
C GLN A 287 -6.31 -6.37 -14.49
N ALA A 288 -5.92 -5.95 -15.69
CA ALA A 288 -5.87 -6.83 -16.86
C ALA A 288 -4.92 -8.04 -16.67
N GLY A 289 -3.86 -7.88 -15.88
CA GLY A 289 -2.92 -8.95 -15.52
C GLY A 289 -3.18 -9.62 -14.16
N LEU A 290 -4.18 -9.16 -13.40
CA LEU A 290 -4.30 -9.48 -11.97
C LEU A 290 -4.41 -10.97 -11.69
N CYS A 291 -5.19 -11.71 -12.49
CA CYS A 291 -5.40 -13.15 -12.32
C CYS A 291 -4.31 -14.02 -12.96
N SER A 292 -3.49 -13.48 -13.87
CA SER A 292 -2.36 -14.20 -14.48
C SER A 292 -1.06 -14.01 -13.70
N GLN A 293 -0.98 -13.02 -12.79
CA GLN A 293 0.18 -12.82 -11.91
C GLN A 293 0.51 -14.04 -11.02
N GLN A 294 -0.40 -15.03 -10.89
CA GLN A 294 -0.14 -16.30 -10.21
C GLN A 294 0.82 -17.23 -10.99
N LEU A 295 0.86 -17.15 -12.32
CA LEU A 295 1.73 -17.98 -13.17
C LEU A 295 3.21 -17.58 -13.05
N LEU A 296 3.52 -16.32 -12.74
CA LEU A 296 4.88 -15.88 -12.44
C LEU A 296 5.34 -16.30 -11.04
N MET A 297 4.41 -16.48 -10.09
CA MET A 297 4.70 -16.86 -8.69
C MET A 297 5.03 -18.34 -8.50
N MET A 298 4.56 -19.23 -9.40
CA MET A 298 4.92 -20.66 -9.36
C MET A 298 6.29 -20.98 -9.98
N ASN A 299 6.85 -20.09 -10.80
CA ASN A 299 8.16 -20.31 -11.45
C ASN A 299 9.34 -19.86 -10.59
N VAL A 300 9.14 -18.94 -9.64
CA VAL A 300 10.21 -18.51 -8.71
C VAL A 300 10.43 -19.55 -7.61
N THR A 301 9.38 -20.20 -7.12
CA THR A 301 9.49 -21.25 -6.09
C THR A 301 10.11 -22.56 -6.60
N ARG A 302 10.03 -22.87 -7.90
CA ARG A 302 10.70 -24.06 -8.47
C ARG A 302 12.22 -23.89 -8.66
N ASN A 303 12.71 -22.66 -8.75
CA ASN A 303 14.15 -22.38 -8.89
C ASN A 303 14.86 -22.20 -7.54
N ALA A 304 14.12 -22.03 -6.44
CA ALA A 304 14.69 -21.92 -5.09
C ALA A 304 14.91 -23.29 -4.39
N THR A 305 14.38 -24.39 -4.96
CA THR A 305 14.57 -25.75 -4.44
C THR A 305 15.63 -26.57 -5.21
N SER A 306 16.39 -25.91 -6.09
CA SER A 306 17.41 -26.54 -6.95
C SER A 306 18.77 -25.83 -6.88
N ALA A 307 19.11 -25.30 -5.69
CA ALA A 307 20.46 -24.88 -5.32
C ALA A 307 20.90 -25.63 -4.05
#